data_AF-A0A6N9AV19-F1
#
_entry.id   AF-A0A6N9AV19-F1
#
_cell.length_a   1.000
_cell.length_b   1.000
_cell.length_c   1.000
_cell.angle_alpha   90.00
_cell.angle_beta   90.00
_cell.angle_gamma   90.00
#
_symmetry.space_group_name_H-M   'P 1'
#
loop_
_entity.id
_entity.type
_entity.pdbx_description
1 polymer ?
#
loop_
_entity_poly.entity_id
_entity_poly.type
_entity_poly.pdbx_seq_one_letter_code
_entity_poly.pdbx_strand_id
1 'polypeptide(L)'
;AGTVYVLYSTILQPIIPDVAGHLLTASLISAPAAVMLARLIIPEDTQIETAEVFRVPQLYEGTMDALTQGTIAGLRLFAYIIGMVLVLVALVELVNIILGSIFDIGGQPLTMQMILGWILAPVAWLLGIPWSECFTAGQLLGAKVVLNELITYIEMASMSPETLSQESRLILTYAMCGFANFGGLGVMLAGLLSLVPERRIEIMGLAMKTLVAGNLAAYMTAAMASLMA
;
A
#
# COMPACT_ATOMS: atom_id res chain seq x y z
N ALA A 1 -2.71 1.78 8.40
CA ALA A 1 -2.81 2.45 9.72
C ALA A 1 -4.24 2.29 10.25
N GLY A 2 -4.43 2.28 11.58
CA GLY A 2 -5.77 2.17 12.17
C GLY A 2 -6.73 3.29 11.74
N THR A 3 -6.20 4.45 11.37
CA THR A 3 -6.98 5.62 10.90
C THR A 3 -7.72 5.39 9.57
N VAL A 4 -7.17 4.58 8.67
CA VAL A 4 -7.78 4.25 7.36
C VAL A 4 -8.42 2.87 7.33
N TYR A 5 -8.17 2.04 8.36
CA TYR A 5 -8.69 0.68 8.46
C TYR A 5 -10.21 0.63 8.38
N VAL A 6 -10.90 1.52 9.10
CA VAL A 6 -12.37 1.59 9.08
C VAL A 6 -12.87 1.96 7.69
N LEU A 7 -12.23 2.94 7.04
CA LEU A 7 -12.58 3.36 5.69
C LEU A 7 -12.47 2.21 4.68
N TYR A 8 -11.36 1.48 4.68
CA TYR A 8 -11.20 0.33 3.78
C TYR A 8 -12.19 -0.79 4.09
N SER A 9 -12.45 -1.04 5.37
CA SER A 9 -13.44 -2.04 5.78
C SER A 9 -14.82 -1.70 5.24
N THR A 10 -15.24 -0.43 5.33
CA THR A 10 -16.53 0.03 4.80
C THR A 10 -16.62 -0.08 3.28
N ILE A 11 -15.53 0.25 2.56
CA ILE A 11 -15.49 0.18 1.09
C ILE A 11 -15.60 -1.27 0.60
N LEU A 12 -14.95 -2.20 1.28
CA LEU A 12 -14.84 -3.59 0.83
C LEU A 12 -15.92 -4.52 1.41
N GLN A 13 -16.61 -4.12 2.47
CA GLN A 13 -17.67 -4.92 3.11
C GLN A 13 -18.72 -5.48 2.12
N PRO A 14 -19.14 -4.77 1.05
CA PRO A 14 -20.10 -5.32 0.10
C PRO A 14 -19.58 -6.48 -0.75
N ILE A 15 -18.25 -6.61 -0.92
CA ILE A 15 -17.63 -7.56 -1.84
C ILE A 15 -16.81 -8.65 -1.15
N ILE A 16 -16.44 -8.46 0.13
CA ILE A 16 -15.65 -9.41 0.92
C ILE A 16 -16.29 -9.59 2.29
N PRO A 17 -16.72 -10.81 2.65
CA PRO A 17 -17.23 -11.09 3.99
C PRO A 17 -16.12 -10.91 5.02
N ASP A 18 -16.47 -10.39 6.20
CA ASP A 18 -15.55 -10.22 7.33
C ASP A 18 -14.22 -9.50 7.01
N VAL A 19 -14.24 -8.59 6.02
CA VAL A 19 -13.03 -7.90 5.53
C VAL A 19 -12.23 -7.18 6.62
N ALA A 20 -12.90 -6.69 7.66
CA ALA A 20 -12.26 -6.10 8.83
C ALA A 20 -11.27 -7.08 9.49
N GLY A 21 -11.67 -8.34 9.70
CA GLY A 21 -10.81 -9.39 10.23
C GLY A 21 -9.63 -9.69 9.32
N HIS A 22 -9.86 -9.71 8.00
CA HIS A 22 -8.80 -9.90 7.00
C HIS A 22 -7.77 -8.77 7.02
N LEU A 23 -8.20 -7.51 7.01
CA LEU A 23 -7.31 -6.33 7.08
C LEU A 23 -6.51 -6.27 8.38
N LEU A 24 -7.12 -6.68 9.50
CA LEU A 24 -6.44 -6.76 10.79
C LEU A 24 -5.38 -7.85 10.79
N THR A 25 -5.73 -9.04 10.27
CA THR A 25 -4.81 -10.16 10.10
C THR A 25 -3.63 -9.78 9.20
N ALA A 26 -3.91 -9.13 8.07
CA ALA A 26 -2.89 -8.66 7.14
C ALA A 26 -1.92 -7.69 7.82
N SER A 27 -2.45 -6.77 8.63
CA SER A 27 -1.65 -5.77 9.36
C SER A 27 -0.73 -6.42 10.39
N LEU A 28 -1.21 -7.44 11.12
CA LEU A 28 -0.42 -8.16 12.12
C LEU A 28 0.70 -8.97 11.48
N ILE A 29 0.43 -9.65 10.38
CA ILE A 29 1.41 -10.45 9.63
C ILE A 29 2.45 -9.56 8.92
N SER A 30 2.04 -8.39 8.45
CA SER A 30 2.93 -7.46 7.75
C SER A 30 4.07 -6.94 8.63
N ALA A 31 3.89 -6.87 9.95
CA ALA A 31 4.93 -6.41 10.87
C ALA A 31 6.19 -7.30 10.88
N PRO A 32 6.11 -8.61 11.19
CA PRO A 32 7.28 -9.49 11.09
C PRO A 32 7.78 -9.63 9.64
N ALA A 33 6.90 -9.62 8.63
CA ALA A 33 7.31 -9.69 7.23
C ALA A 33 8.16 -8.49 6.80
N ALA A 34 7.78 -7.28 7.23
CA ALA A 34 8.53 -6.05 6.95
C ALA A 34 9.92 -6.07 7.60
N VAL A 35 10.03 -6.53 8.86
CA VAL A 35 11.32 -6.67 9.55
C VAL A 35 12.20 -7.71 8.86
N MET A 36 11.64 -8.86 8.50
CA MET A 36 12.35 -9.90 7.77
C MET A 36 12.91 -9.37 6.45
N LEU A 37 12.08 -8.73 5.62
CA LEU A 37 12.50 -8.20 4.33
C LEU A 37 13.50 -7.06 4.46
N ALA A 38 13.34 -6.19 5.46
CA ALA A 38 14.33 -5.15 5.74
C ALA A 38 15.71 -5.76 6.02
N ARG A 39 15.76 -6.80 6.87
CA ARG A 39 17.00 -7.51 7.22
C ARG A 39 17.58 -8.35 6.08
N LEU A 40 16.74 -8.84 5.17
CA LEU A 40 17.22 -9.55 3.97
C LEU A 40 17.78 -8.61 2.92
N ILE A 41 17.15 -7.46 2.70
CA ILE A 41 17.59 -6.48 1.69
C ILE A 41 18.82 -5.72 2.18
N ILE A 42 18.87 -5.44 3.49
CA ILE A 42 19.99 -4.76 4.14
C ILE A 42 20.34 -5.56 5.40
N PRO A 43 21.23 -6.56 5.27
CA PRO A 43 21.76 -7.29 6.41
C PRO A 43 22.42 -6.34 7.40
N GLU A 44 22.30 -6.67 8.68
CA GLU A 44 22.94 -5.90 9.74
C GLU A 44 24.37 -6.41 9.95
N ASP A 45 25.35 -5.52 9.79
CA ASP A 45 26.77 -5.84 9.95
C ASP A 45 27.32 -5.46 11.34
N THR A 46 26.53 -4.76 12.17
CA THR A 46 26.99 -4.19 13.45
C THR A 46 26.39 -4.92 14.65
N GLN A 47 27.20 -5.15 15.69
CA GLN A 47 26.69 -5.52 17.01
C GLN A 47 25.88 -4.35 17.57
N ILE A 48 24.61 -4.59 17.86
CA ILE A 48 23.70 -3.59 18.41
C ILE A 48 24.13 -3.31 19.85
N GLU A 49 24.52 -2.08 20.15
CA GLU A 49 24.43 -1.57 21.52
C GLU A 49 22.94 -1.55 21.87
N THR A 50 22.53 -2.40 22.82
CA THR A 50 21.16 -2.40 23.34
C THR A 50 20.79 -0.97 23.73
N ALA A 51 19.82 -0.41 23.02
CA ALA A 51 19.31 0.91 23.30
C ALA A 51 18.93 1.00 24.79
N GLU A 52 19.39 2.06 25.45
CA GLU A 52 18.93 2.42 26.80
C GLU A 52 17.39 2.39 26.83
N VAL A 53 16.82 2.06 27.98
CA VAL A 53 15.37 2.03 28.19
C VAL A 53 14.77 3.38 27.79
N PHE A 54 14.23 3.45 26.57
CA PHE A 54 13.60 4.64 26.05
C PHE A 54 12.36 4.93 26.88
N ARG A 55 12.42 5.98 27.70
CA ARG A 55 11.24 6.46 28.42
C ARG A 55 10.30 7.08 27.40
N VAL A 56 9.14 6.44 27.20
CA VAL A 56 8.07 7.01 26.40
C VAL A 56 7.70 8.37 27.04
N PRO A 57 7.91 9.50 26.34
CA PRO A 57 7.54 10.80 26.88
C PRO A 57 6.03 10.84 27.09
N GLN A 58 5.58 11.55 28.12
CA GLN A 58 4.16 11.77 28.32
C GLN A 58 3.66 12.71 27.20
N LEU A 59 2.97 12.14 26.22
CA LEU A 59 2.53 12.84 25.01
C LEU A 59 1.25 13.66 25.21
N TYR A 60 0.46 13.33 26.24
CA TYR A 60 -0.84 13.93 26.52
C TYR A 60 -1.03 14.14 28.02
N GLU A 61 -1.67 15.23 28.39
CA GLU A 61 -1.93 15.56 29.81
C GLU A 61 -3.20 14.88 30.35
N GLY A 62 -4.08 14.37 29.48
CA GLY A 62 -5.27 13.61 29.87
C GLY A 62 -6.11 13.12 28.69
N THR A 63 -7.23 12.46 28.99
CA THR A 63 -8.12 11.87 27.96
C THR A 63 -8.68 12.91 26.99
N MET A 64 -9.06 14.09 27.49
CA MET A 64 -9.62 15.16 26.65
C MET A 64 -8.57 15.77 25.71
N ASP A 65 -7.34 15.92 26.18
CA ASP A 65 -6.22 16.37 25.36
C ASP A 65 -5.91 15.32 24.27
N ALA A 66 -5.79 14.03 24.64
CA ALA A 66 -5.59 12.95 23.68
C ALA A 66 -6.70 12.88 22.61
N LEU A 67 -7.97 13.06 22.99
CA LEU A 67 -9.11 13.13 22.06
C LEU A 67 -9.00 14.32 21.10
N THR A 68 -8.64 15.50 21.62
CA THR A 68 -8.53 16.72 20.82
C THR A 68 -7.35 16.62 19.83
N GLN A 69 -6.19 16.18 20.31
CA GLN A 69 -5.01 15.97 19.48
C GLN A 69 -5.23 14.89 18.42
N GLY A 70 -5.89 13.78 18.80
CA GLY A 70 -6.28 12.72 17.87
C GLY A 70 -7.21 13.23 16.76
N THR A 71 -8.18 14.09 17.11
CA THR A 71 -9.10 14.70 16.15
C THR A 71 -8.36 15.62 15.17
N ILE A 72 -7.45 16.48 15.67
CA ILE A 72 -6.63 17.37 14.83
C ILE A 72 -5.72 16.55 13.91
N ALA A 73 -5.06 15.51 14.42
CA ALA A 73 -4.21 14.63 13.64
C ALA A 73 -5.01 13.92 12.54
N GLY A 74 -6.22 13.43 12.86
CA GLY A 74 -7.15 12.83 11.91
C GLY A 74 -7.57 13.79 10.80
N LEU A 75 -7.94 15.03 11.14
CA LEU A 75 -8.32 16.04 10.16
C LEU A 75 -7.17 16.41 9.22
N ARG A 76 -5.95 16.55 9.76
CA ARG A 76 -4.74 16.79 8.96
C ARG A 76 -4.46 15.63 8.01
N LEU A 77 -4.53 14.39 8.51
CA LEU A 77 -4.37 13.19 7.68
C LEU A 77 -5.42 13.12 6.58
N PHE A 78 -6.68 13.42 6.88
CA PHE A 78 -7.76 13.43 5.90
C PHE A 78 -7.51 14.45 4.79
N ALA A 79 -7.17 15.69 5.14
CA ALA A 79 -6.82 16.73 4.16
C ALA A 79 -5.62 16.32 3.30
N TYR A 80 -4.62 15.68 3.91
CA TYR A 80 -3.46 15.15 3.19
C TYR A 80 -3.86 14.05 2.19
N ILE A 81 -4.67 13.08 2.61
CA ILE A 81 -5.14 11.99 1.72
C ILE A 81 -5.86 12.58 0.51
N ILE A 82 -6.77 13.54 0.70
CA ILE A 82 -7.49 14.20 -0.41
C ILE A 82 -6.50 14.87 -1.37
N GLY A 83 -5.60 15.71 -0.83
CA GLY A 83 -4.64 16.44 -1.66
C GLY A 83 -3.71 15.50 -2.43
N MET A 84 -3.20 14.46 -1.78
CA MET A 84 -2.29 13.50 -2.39
C MET A 84 -2.98 12.66 -3.48
N VAL A 85 -4.21 12.19 -3.21
CA VAL A 85 -5.04 11.47 -4.18
C VAL A 85 -5.26 12.31 -5.43
N LEU A 86 -5.65 13.58 -5.27
CA LEU A 86 -5.88 14.49 -6.40
C LEU A 86 -4.63 14.67 -7.27
N VAL A 87 -3.48 14.92 -6.64
CA VAL A 87 -2.21 15.11 -7.37
C VAL A 87 -1.79 13.84 -8.10
N LEU A 88 -1.82 12.68 -7.44
CA LEU A 88 -1.38 11.43 -8.05
C LEU A 88 -2.30 11.00 -9.20
N VAL A 89 -3.62 11.11 -9.03
CA VAL A 89 -4.58 10.81 -10.11
C VAL A 89 -4.34 11.74 -11.30
N ALA A 90 -4.17 13.05 -11.06
CA ALA A 90 -3.91 14.00 -12.14
C ALA A 90 -2.61 13.71 -12.90
N LEU A 91 -1.54 13.34 -12.19
CA LEU A 91 -0.26 13.01 -12.82
C LEU A 91 -0.31 11.70 -13.61
N VAL A 92 -0.94 10.65 -13.06
CA VAL A 92 -1.11 9.38 -13.78
C VAL A 92 -2.00 9.57 -15.00
N GLU A 93 -3.07 10.35 -14.89
CA GLU A 93 -3.95 10.62 -16.03
C GLU A 93 -3.26 11.44 -17.12
N LEU A 94 -2.42 12.42 -16.74
CA LEU A 94 -1.56 13.11 -17.71
C LEU A 94 -0.65 12.14 -18.46
N VAL A 95 -0.03 11.19 -17.75
CA VAL A 95 0.80 10.14 -18.37
C VAL A 95 -0.03 9.24 -19.28
N ASN A 96 -1.24 8.85 -18.87
CA ASN A 96 -2.16 8.05 -19.68
C ASN A 96 -2.56 8.75 -20.97
N ILE A 97 -2.87 10.06 -20.92
CA ILE A 97 -3.18 10.86 -22.11
C ILE A 97 -1.99 10.88 -23.07
N ILE A 98 -0.77 11.08 -22.55
CA ILE A 98 0.45 11.09 -23.37
C ILE A 98 0.67 9.70 -24.00
N LEU A 99 0.63 8.62 -23.22
CA LEU A 99 0.83 7.25 -23.70
C LEU A 99 -0.23 6.86 -24.74
N GLY A 100 -1.50 7.10 -24.43
CA GLY A 100 -2.64 6.78 -25.29
C GLY A 100 -2.67 7.57 -26.61
N SER A 101 -2.03 8.74 -26.65
CA SER A 101 -1.89 9.51 -27.90
C SER A 101 -0.85 8.94 -28.86
N ILE A 102 0.11 8.15 -28.35
CA ILE A 102 1.23 7.61 -29.13
C ILE A 102 1.02 6.12 -29.44
N PHE A 103 0.45 5.37 -28.49
CA PHE A 103 0.34 3.92 -28.54
C PHE A 103 -1.11 3.47 -28.31
N ASP A 104 -1.59 2.61 -29.21
CA ASP A 104 -2.87 1.92 -29.11
C ASP A 104 -2.62 0.41 -29.11
N ILE A 105 -3.33 -0.31 -28.24
CA ILE A 105 -3.27 -1.76 -28.14
C ILE A 105 -4.68 -2.32 -28.28
N GLY A 106 -4.93 -2.95 -29.43
CA GLY A 106 -6.20 -3.64 -29.69
C GLY A 106 -7.41 -2.72 -29.78
N GLY A 107 -7.22 -1.45 -30.19
CA GLY A 107 -8.27 -0.44 -30.27
C GLY A 107 -8.53 0.29 -28.95
N GLN A 108 -7.64 0.14 -27.96
CA GLN A 108 -7.66 0.89 -26.72
C GLN A 108 -6.37 1.68 -26.50
N PRO A 109 -6.46 2.94 -26.04
CA PRO A 109 -5.29 3.74 -25.74
C PRO A 109 -4.48 3.10 -24.61
N LEU A 110 -3.16 3.07 -24.77
CA LEU A 110 -2.25 2.54 -23.76
C LEU A 110 -2.30 3.36 -22.47
N THR A 111 -2.51 2.68 -21.33
CA THR A 111 -2.45 3.31 -20.00
C THR A 111 -1.29 2.76 -19.17
N MET A 112 -0.85 3.54 -18.19
CA MET A 112 0.15 3.13 -17.20
C MET A 112 -0.32 1.88 -16.43
N GLN A 113 -1.60 1.80 -16.12
CA GLN A 113 -2.22 0.64 -15.47
C GLN A 113 -2.07 -0.61 -16.33
N MET A 114 -2.29 -0.55 -17.64
CA MET A 114 -2.07 -1.70 -18.55
C MET A 114 -0.62 -2.16 -18.56
N ILE A 115 0.33 -1.22 -18.64
CA ILE A 115 1.77 -1.53 -18.61
C ILE A 115 2.12 -2.28 -17.33
N LEU A 116 1.71 -1.72 -16.18
CA LEU A 116 1.94 -2.35 -14.88
C LEU A 116 1.17 -3.67 -14.75
N GLY A 117 0.01 -3.77 -15.39
CA GLY A 117 -0.77 -5.00 -15.52
C GLY A 117 0.05 -6.14 -16.12
N TRP A 118 0.72 -5.91 -17.25
CA TRP A 118 1.59 -6.94 -17.84
C TRP A 118 2.82 -7.24 -16.98
N ILE A 119 3.42 -6.22 -16.35
CA ILE A 119 4.60 -6.39 -15.50
C ILE A 119 4.27 -7.19 -14.24
N LEU A 120 3.11 -6.95 -13.63
CA LEU A 120 2.71 -7.55 -12.36
C LEU A 120 1.78 -8.77 -12.52
N ALA A 121 1.30 -9.09 -13.71
CA ALA A 121 0.54 -10.32 -13.95
C ALA A 121 1.30 -11.60 -13.51
N PRO A 122 2.61 -11.77 -13.76
CA PRO A 122 3.36 -12.91 -13.23
C PRO A 122 3.39 -12.92 -11.70
N VAL A 123 3.46 -11.74 -11.06
CA VAL A 123 3.42 -11.63 -9.60
C VAL A 123 2.05 -12.03 -9.08
N ALA A 124 0.96 -11.54 -9.67
CA ALA A 124 -0.40 -11.94 -9.34
C ALA A 124 -0.59 -13.47 -9.44
N TRP A 125 -0.05 -14.08 -10.51
CA TRP A 125 -0.08 -15.52 -10.68
C TRP A 125 0.67 -16.26 -9.56
N LEU A 126 1.86 -15.79 -9.19
CA LEU A 126 2.63 -16.35 -8.06
C LEU A 126 1.93 -16.20 -6.71
N LEU A 127 1.00 -15.25 -6.57
CA LEU A 127 0.16 -15.09 -5.39
C LEU A 127 -1.04 -16.05 -5.34
N GLY A 128 -1.24 -16.87 -6.37
CA GLY A 128 -2.33 -17.85 -6.45
C GLY A 128 -3.52 -17.41 -7.31
N ILE A 129 -3.45 -16.27 -7.99
CA ILE A 129 -4.54 -15.77 -8.85
C ILE A 129 -4.57 -16.56 -10.18
N PRO A 130 -5.75 -17.00 -10.66
CA PRO A 130 -5.88 -17.66 -11.97
C PRO A 130 -5.32 -16.79 -13.10
N TRP A 131 -4.65 -17.41 -14.07
CA TRP A 131 -3.98 -16.67 -15.16
C TRP A 131 -4.94 -15.74 -15.94
N SER A 132 -6.20 -16.16 -16.12
CA SER A 132 -7.25 -15.35 -16.76
C SER A 132 -7.54 -14.03 -16.04
N GLU A 133 -7.28 -13.96 -14.74
CA GLU A 133 -7.53 -12.79 -13.90
C GLU A 133 -6.24 -12.00 -13.60
N CYS A 134 -5.07 -12.56 -13.92
CA CYS A 134 -3.76 -12.00 -13.57
C CYS A 134 -3.50 -10.64 -14.21
N PHE A 135 -4.04 -10.36 -15.40
CA PHE A 135 -3.89 -9.05 -16.01
C PHE A 135 -4.60 -7.98 -15.19
N THR A 136 -5.89 -8.18 -14.88
CA THR A 136 -6.69 -7.27 -14.06
C THR A 136 -6.11 -7.13 -12.65
N ALA A 137 -5.71 -8.23 -12.03
CA ALA A 137 -5.03 -8.23 -10.74
C ALA A 137 -3.72 -7.42 -10.80
N GLY A 138 -2.90 -7.62 -11.84
CA GLY A 138 -1.68 -6.86 -12.07
C GLY A 138 -1.95 -5.36 -12.24
N GLN A 139 -3.05 -4.98 -12.91
CA GLN A 139 -3.45 -3.58 -13.05
C GLN A 139 -3.73 -2.95 -11.69
N LEU A 140 -4.47 -3.64 -10.81
CA LEU A 140 -4.75 -3.19 -9.44
C LEU A 140 -3.48 -3.09 -8.59
N LEU A 141 -2.61 -4.11 -8.64
CA LEU A 141 -1.33 -4.07 -7.92
C LEU A 141 -0.43 -2.93 -8.40
N GLY A 142 -0.43 -2.67 -9.71
CA GLY A 142 0.31 -1.60 -10.35
C GLY A 142 -0.22 -0.23 -9.97
N ALA A 143 -1.53 -0.04 -10.14
CA ALA A 143 -2.25 1.16 -9.76
C ALA A 143 -2.01 1.48 -8.28
N LYS A 144 -1.94 0.47 -7.40
CA LYS A 144 -1.64 0.68 -5.98
C LYS A 144 -0.27 1.31 -5.78
N VAL A 145 0.75 0.92 -6.55
CA VAL A 145 2.12 1.46 -6.43
C VAL A 145 2.20 2.90 -6.91
N VAL A 146 1.53 3.24 -8.03
CA VAL A 146 1.61 4.58 -8.65
C VAL A 146 0.61 5.59 -8.09
N LEU A 147 -0.60 5.13 -7.76
CA LEU A 147 -1.67 5.91 -7.16
C LEU A 147 -1.68 5.69 -5.65
N ASN A 148 -2.46 4.74 -5.16
CA ASN A 148 -2.50 4.31 -3.76
C ASN A 148 -3.50 3.16 -3.61
N GLU A 149 -3.46 2.52 -2.44
CA GLU A 149 -4.37 1.44 -2.07
C GLU A 149 -5.83 1.88 -1.90
N LEU A 150 -6.09 3.15 -1.55
CA LEU A 150 -7.47 3.64 -1.39
C LEU A 150 -8.22 3.62 -2.73
N ILE A 151 -7.61 4.15 -3.79
CA ILE A 151 -8.20 4.17 -5.13
C ILE A 151 -8.40 2.75 -5.63
N THR A 152 -7.42 1.87 -5.47
CA THR A 152 -7.54 0.49 -5.96
C THR A 152 -8.58 -0.32 -5.20
N TYR A 153 -8.80 -0.05 -3.91
CA TYR A 153 -9.92 -0.65 -3.19
C TYR A 153 -11.28 -0.16 -3.71
N ILE A 154 -11.40 1.12 -4.04
CA ILE A 154 -12.63 1.67 -4.65
C ILE A 154 -12.84 1.06 -6.04
N GLU A 155 -11.79 0.99 -6.87
CA GLU A 155 -11.84 0.36 -8.19
C GLU A 155 -12.29 -1.09 -8.07
N MET A 156 -11.64 -1.89 -7.22
CA MET A 156 -12.00 -3.29 -6.99
C MET A 156 -13.43 -3.46 -6.47
N ALA A 157 -13.89 -2.59 -5.56
CA ALA A 157 -15.27 -2.60 -5.05
C ALA A 157 -16.31 -2.25 -6.12
N SER A 158 -15.92 -1.48 -7.16
CA SER A 158 -16.79 -1.08 -8.27
C SER A 158 -16.82 -2.07 -9.45
N MET A 159 -15.93 -3.05 -9.47
CA MET A 159 -15.85 -4.05 -10.54
C MET A 159 -17.04 -5.03 -10.54
N SER A 160 -17.43 -5.49 -11.72
CA SER A 160 -18.45 -6.53 -11.87
C SER A 160 -18.06 -7.80 -11.10
N PRO A 161 -19.00 -8.47 -10.41
CA PRO A 161 -18.78 -9.76 -9.73
C PRO A 161 -17.98 -10.78 -10.54
N GLU A 162 -18.18 -10.81 -11.85
CA GLU A 162 -17.61 -11.76 -12.81
C GLU A 162 -16.15 -11.44 -13.21
N THR A 163 -15.65 -10.25 -12.87
CA THR A 163 -14.30 -9.79 -13.29
C THR A 163 -13.18 -10.50 -12.53
N LEU A 164 -13.43 -10.75 -11.24
CA LEU A 164 -12.48 -11.36 -10.30
C LEU A 164 -13.26 -12.28 -9.39
N SER A 165 -12.82 -13.53 -9.29
CA SER A 165 -13.35 -14.48 -8.32
C SER A 165 -13.27 -13.96 -6.89
N GLN A 166 -14.09 -14.53 -6.00
CA GLN A 166 -14.07 -14.17 -4.58
C GLN A 166 -12.71 -14.44 -3.93
N GLU A 167 -12.04 -15.53 -4.32
CA GLU A 167 -10.69 -15.88 -3.88
C GLU A 167 -9.66 -14.84 -4.33
N SER A 168 -9.68 -14.45 -5.61
CA SER A 168 -8.77 -13.42 -6.13
C SER A 168 -8.97 -12.07 -5.46
N ARG A 169 -10.22 -11.66 -5.19
CA ARG A 169 -10.51 -10.44 -4.42
C ARG A 169 -9.90 -10.50 -3.02
N LEU A 170 -10.02 -11.65 -2.36
CA LEU A 170 -9.43 -11.86 -1.05
C LEU A 170 -7.90 -11.73 -1.10
N ILE A 171 -7.24 -12.44 -2.02
CA ILE A 171 -5.78 -12.37 -2.22
C ILE A 171 -5.35 -10.93 -2.49
N LEU A 172 -6.05 -10.22 -3.37
CA LEU A 172 -5.79 -8.82 -3.70
C LEU A 172 -5.99 -7.90 -2.49
N THR A 173 -6.97 -8.15 -1.64
CA THR A 173 -7.13 -7.40 -0.39
C THR A 173 -5.90 -7.51 0.50
N TYR A 174 -5.33 -8.71 0.64
CA TYR A 174 -4.08 -8.86 1.37
C TYR A 174 -2.89 -8.21 0.64
N ALA A 175 -2.80 -8.36 -0.67
CA ALA A 175 -1.67 -7.87 -1.47
C ALA A 175 -1.62 -6.34 -1.56
N MET A 176 -2.79 -5.69 -1.51
CA MET A 176 -2.90 -4.22 -1.51
C MET A 176 -2.88 -3.63 -0.09
N CYS A 177 -2.96 -4.46 0.95
CA CYS A 177 -2.97 -4.01 2.34
C CYS A 177 -1.59 -3.50 2.80
N GLY A 178 -1.25 -2.27 2.42
CA GLY A 178 -0.07 -1.57 2.88
C GLY A 178 0.22 -0.30 2.10
N PHE A 179 0.84 0.69 2.77
CA PHE A 179 1.13 2.01 2.20
C PHE A 179 2.39 2.07 1.32
N ALA A 180 2.83 0.93 0.78
CA ALA A 180 4.00 0.87 -0.08
C ALA A 180 3.65 1.36 -1.51
N ASN A 181 3.52 2.67 -1.65
CA ASN A 181 3.27 3.40 -2.90
C ASN A 181 4.09 4.70 -2.89
N PHE A 182 4.17 5.42 -4.01
CA PHE A 182 4.99 6.66 -4.06
C PHE A 182 4.50 7.75 -3.11
N GLY A 183 3.19 7.86 -2.86
CA GLY A 183 2.64 8.81 -1.91
C GLY A 183 2.97 8.47 -0.45
N GLY A 184 2.76 7.22 -0.06
CA GLY A 184 3.09 6.71 1.27
C GLY A 184 4.59 6.78 1.55
N LEU A 185 5.43 6.50 0.54
CA LEU A 185 6.87 6.72 0.62
C LEU A 185 7.20 8.19 0.87
N GLY A 186 6.59 9.11 0.11
CA GLY A 186 6.76 10.55 0.32
C GLY A 186 6.44 11.01 1.75
N VAL A 187 5.33 10.52 2.32
CA VAL A 187 4.96 10.80 3.73
C VAL A 187 6.02 10.28 4.70
N MET A 188 6.42 9.02 4.54
CA MET A 188 7.39 8.39 5.43
C MET A 188 8.71 9.16 5.41
N LEU A 189 9.17 9.53 4.21
CA LEU A 189 10.37 10.32 4.02
C LEU A 189 10.28 11.70 4.66
N ALA A 190 9.18 12.42 4.46
CA ALA A 190 8.96 13.73 5.09
C ALA A 190 8.96 13.62 6.62
N GLY A 191 8.32 12.60 7.18
CA GLY A 191 8.31 12.32 8.61
C GLY A 191 9.72 12.06 9.15
N LEU A 192 10.44 11.10 8.57
CA LEU A 192 11.78 10.73 9.03
C LEU A 192 12.79 11.89 8.90
N LEU A 193 12.75 12.62 7.80
CA LEU A 193 13.65 13.77 7.58
C LEU A 193 13.37 14.95 8.50
N SER A 194 12.14 15.11 8.98
CA SER A 194 11.82 16.13 9.97
C SER A 194 12.30 15.77 11.37
N LEU A 195 12.42 14.48 11.67
CA LEU A 195 12.94 13.97 12.94
C LEU A 195 14.47 13.91 12.97
N VAL A 196 15.11 13.53 11.87
CA VAL A 196 16.56 13.27 11.80
C VAL A 196 17.16 13.86 10.51
N PRO A 197 17.19 15.20 10.37
CA PRO A 197 17.58 15.87 9.12
C PRO A 197 19.02 15.57 8.68
N GLU A 198 19.93 15.30 9.62
CA GLU A 198 21.34 14.98 9.38
C GLU A 198 21.53 13.65 8.62
N ARG A 199 20.59 12.71 8.72
CA ARG A 199 20.64 11.41 8.00
C ARG A 199 19.95 11.45 6.63
N ARG A 200 19.74 12.65 6.08
CA ARG A 200 18.99 12.83 4.82
C ARG A 200 19.50 11.98 3.67
N ILE A 201 20.81 11.98 3.43
CA ILE A 201 21.41 11.27 2.28
C ILE A 201 21.16 9.77 2.41
N GLU A 202 21.35 9.22 3.61
CA GLU A 202 21.11 7.82 3.91
C GLU A 202 19.63 7.45 3.69
N ILE A 203 18.71 8.20 4.30
CA ILE A 203 17.27 7.96 4.22
C ILE A 203 16.78 8.01 2.77
N MET A 204 17.23 9.00 1.98
CA MET A 204 16.89 9.09 0.56
C MET A 204 17.45 7.91 -0.25
N GLY A 205 18.65 7.43 0.07
CA GLY A 205 19.26 6.27 -0.58
C GLY A 205 18.50 4.95 -0.36
N LEU A 206 17.67 4.88 0.68
CA LEU A 206 16.85 3.71 1.00
C LEU A 206 15.44 3.73 0.40
N ALA A 207 14.98 4.89 -0.09
CA ALA A 207 13.60 5.12 -0.47
C ALA A 207 13.01 4.06 -1.42
N MET A 208 13.71 3.77 -2.53
CA MET A 208 13.25 2.77 -3.51
C MET A 208 13.29 1.35 -2.96
N LYS A 209 14.29 1.03 -2.13
CA LYS A 209 14.38 -0.28 -1.47
C LYS A 209 13.20 -0.49 -0.52
N THR A 210 12.80 0.56 0.22
CA THR A 210 11.63 0.53 1.11
C THR A 210 10.34 0.29 0.34
N LEU A 211 10.17 0.91 -0.83
CA LEU A 211 9.00 0.70 -1.67
C LEU A 211 8.86 -0.76 -2.12
N VAL A 212 9.98 -1.37 -2.55
CA VAL A 212 10.02 -2.79 -2.94
C VAL A 212 9.77 -3.68 -1.73
N ALA A 213 10.48 -3.46 -0.62
CA ALA A 213 10.33 -4.23 0.62
C ALA A 213 8.88 -4.21 1.12
N GLY A 214 8.24 -3.04 1.13
CA GLY A 214 6.87 -2.89 1.60
C GLY A 214 5.84 -3.60 0.72
N ASN A 215 6.03 -3.61 -0.61
CA ASN A 215 5.16 -4.37 -1.51
C ASN A 215 5.39 -5.88 -1.33
N LEU A 216 6.64 -6.33 -1.26
CA LEU A 216 6.95 -7.73 -1.00
C LEU A 216 6.38 -8.22 0.34
N ALA A 217 6.37 -7.39 1.39
CA ALA A 217 5.78 -7.74 2.67
C ALA A 217 4.26 -8.00 2.55
N ALA A 218 3.56 -7.14 1.81
CA ALA A 218 2.14 -7.34 1.52
C ALA A 218 1.89 -8.58 0.65
N TYR A 219 2.76 -8.82 -0.34
CA TYR A 219 2.67 -9.99 -1.23
C TYR A 219 2.93 -11.31 -0.48
N MET A 220 3.89 -11.34 0.45
CA MET A 220 4.09 -12.49 1.33
C MET A 220 2.84 -12.76 2.18
N THR A 221 2.22 -11.71 2.70
CA THR A 221 0.98 -11.81 3.46
C THR A 221 -0.15 -12.37 2.60
N ALA A 222 -0.28 -11.91 1.35
CA ALA A 222 -1.25 -12.41 0.39
C ALA A 222 -1.03 -13.86 -0.01
N ALA A 223 0.23 -14.26 -0.23
CA ALA A 223 0.58 -15.64 -0.52
C ALA A 223 0.20 -16.57 0.64
N MET A 224 0.42 -16.15 1.89
CA MET A 224 -0.06 -16.92 3.05
C MET A 224 -1.57 -16.99 3.12
N ALA A 225 -2.28 -15.90 2.84
CA ALA A 225 -3.75 -15.91 2.78
C ALA A 225 -4.26 -16.85 1.69
N SER A 226 -3.62 -16.87 0.51
CA SER A 226 -3.97 -17.79 -0.59
C SER A 226 -3.76 -19.26 -0.22
N LEU A 227 -2.76 -19.59 0.60
CA LEU A 227 -2.51 -20.96 1.05
C LEU A 227 -3.53 -21.44 2.11
N MET A 228 -4.21 -20.51 2.76
CA MET A 228 -5.19 -20.78 3.83
C MET A 228 -6.63 -20.64 3.36
N ALA A 229 -6.85 -20.14 2.14
CA ALA A 229 -8.14 -20.01 1.46
C ALA A 229 -8.52 -21.34 0.80
#